data_AF-A0A8H6YW80-F1
#
_entry.id   AF-A0A8H6YW80-F1
#
_cell.length_a   1.000
_cell.length_b   1.000
_cell.length_c   1.000
_cell.angle_alpha   90.00
_cell.angle_beta   90.00
_cell.angle_gamma   90.00
#
_symmetry.space_group_name_H-M   'P 1'
#
loop_
_entity.id
_entity.type
_entity.pdbx_description
1 polymer ?
#
loop_
_entity_poly.entity_id
_entity_poly.type
_entity_poly.pdbx_seq_one_letter_code
_entity_poly.pdbx_strand_id
1 'polypeptide(L)'
;MLLRCAKQSFRACKDSWKKVQNEAAAKRAAMRERDSRLYRRRCTKFARIETQIEAFATRFNIPVSVVEDLLTQELLSDEASGPEDEAEESFAAWKVRMAAAAGHTNLTPVALKDKHFVEVLECPWRSAQLSDISSSMQALYAAALNASGGAPFKFTRVPTPTHRKSSRVPRISPWDFGISSQWLDEQRNDPEVEGLVSDWGTHGNPKGWADVRIVRIDATTLSAKPVVDE
;
A
#
# COMPACT_ATOMS: atom_id res chain seq x y z
N MET A 1 38.57 -19.00 22.07
CA MET A 1 37.78 -18.75 20.84
C MET A 1 36.76 -19.86 20.55
N LEU A 2 37.16 -21.14 20.56
CA LEU A 2 36.30 -22.30 20.27
C LEU A 2 34.99 -22.39 21.09
N LEU A 3 35.02 -22.05 22.39
CA LEU A 3 33.84 -22.10 23.27
C LEU A 3 32.73 -21.10 22.90
N ARG A 4 33.09 -19.96 22.29
CA ARG A 4 32.10 -18.97 21.80
C ARG A 4 31.41 -19.46 20.55
N CYS A 5 32.16 -20.06 19.62
CA CYS A 5 31.63 -20.66 18.39
C CYS A 5 30.66 -21.82 18.72
N ALA A 6 31.02 -22.69 19.67
CA ALA A 6 30.17 -23.80 20.12
C ALA A 6 28.87 -23.33 20.82
N LYS A 7 28.92 -22.25 21.61
CA LYS A 7 27.71 -21.66 22.23
C LYS A 7 26.80 -20.98 21.21
N GLN A 8 27.34 -20.33 20.19
CA GLN A 8 26.55 -19.73 19.11
C GLN A 8 25.88 -20.80 18.23
N SER A 9 26.60 -21.86 17.86
CA SER A 9 26.03 -22.96 17.09
C SER A 9 24.96 -23.74 17.86
N PHE A 10 25.16 -23.97 19.17
CA PHE A 10 24.16 -24.61 20.02
C PHE A 10 22.88 -23.75 20.19
N ARG A 11 23.02 -22.42 20.35
CA ARG A 11 21.87 -21.51 20.43
C ARG A 11 21.07 -21.49 19.12
N ALA A 12 21.76 -21.37 17.98
CA ALA A 12 21.12 -21.44 16.68
C ALA A 12 20.41 -22.79 16.45
N CYS A 13 21.03 -23.91 16.84
CA CYS A 13 20.43 -25.23 16.77
C CYS A 13 19.20 -25.37 17.69
N LYS A 14 19.26 -24.85 18.93
CA LYS A 14 18.15 -24.85 19.89
C LYS A 14 16.96 -24.00 19.41
N ASP A 15 17.22 -22.85 18.79
CA ASP A 15 16.17 -22.00 18.24
C ASP A 15 15.52 -22.64 17.01
N SER A 16 16.31 -23.26 16.13
CA SER A 16 15.79 -24.08 15.02
C SER A 16 14.97 -25.27 15.53
N TRP A 17 15.44 -25.99 16.55
CA TRP A 17 14.73 -27.11 17.15
C TRP A 17 13.41 -26.69 17.80
N LYS A 18 13.37 -25.53 18.49
CA LYS A 18 12.12 -24.97 19.04
C LYS A 18 11.13 -24.55 17.96
N LYS A 19 11.60 -24.03 16.83
CA LYS A 19 10.75 -23.71 15.68
C LYS A 19 10.15 -24.97 15.05
N VAL A 20 10.92 -26.06 14.98
CA VAL A 20 10.45 -27.37 14.50
C VAL A 20 9.46 -28.00 15.49
N GLN A 21 9.68 -27.88 16.81
CA GLN A 21 8.75 -28.38 17.82
C GLN A 21 7.42 -27.60 17.89
N ASN A 22 7.39 -26.36 17.41
CA ASN A 22 6.19 -25.52 17.48
C ASN A 22 6.02 -24.74 16.17
N GLU A 23 5.79 -25.47 15.09
CA GLU A 23 5.57 -24.94 13.74
C GLU A 23 4.45 -23.88 13.74
N ALA A 24 3.39 -24.08 14.53
CA ALA A 24 2.31 -23.12 14.71
C ALA A 24 2.79 -21.79 15.34
N ALA A 25 3.71 -21.82 16.31
CA ALA A 25 4.31 -20.60 16.85
C ALA A 25 5.24 -19.92 15.83
N ALA A 26 5.99 -20.68 15.05
CA ALA A 26 6.85 -20.14 13.99
C ALA A 26 6.02 -19.45 12.89
N LYS A 27 4.93 -20.08 12.42
CA LYS A 27 3.96 -19.49 11.48
C LYS A 27 3.36 -18.19 12.01
N ARG A 28 2.93 -18.16 13.28
CA ARG A 28 2.40 -16.95 13.93
C ARG A 28 3.44 -15.84 14.03
N ALA A 29 4.70 -16.16 14.34
CA ALA A 29 5.77 -15.17 14.41
C ALA A 29 6.07 -14.55 13.03
N ALA A 30 6.14 -15.37 11.99
CA ALA A 30 6.32 -14.91 10.60
C ALA A 30 5.16 -14.01 10.14
N MET A 31 3.93 -14.38 10.47
CA MET A 31 2.75 -13.56 10.20
C MET A 31 2.83 -12.19 10.90
N ARG A 32 3.16 -12.15 12.20
CA ARG A 32 3.32 -10.89 12.95
C ARG A 32 4.41 -10.00 12.39
N GLU A 33 5.53 -10.58 11.94
CA GLU A 33 6.62 -9.83 11.34
C GLU A 33 6.19 -9.22 9.99
N ARG A 34 5.47 -10.00 9.16
CA ARG A 34 4.85 -9.51 7.93
C ARG A 34 3.90 -8.35 8.21
N ASP A 35 2.99 -8.50 9.16
CA ASP A 35 1.99 -7.48 9.48
C ASP A 35 2.64 -6.20 10.02
N SER A 36 3.67 -6.35 10.87
CA SER A 36 4.46 -5.23 11.37
C SER A 36 5.18 -4.48 10.24
N ARG A 37 5.72 -5.20 9.25
CA ARG A 37 6.36 -4.60 8.08
C ARG A 37 5.34 -3.85 7.21
N LEU A 38 4.17 -4.43 6.98
CA LEU A 38 3.09 -3.78 6.23
C LEU A 38 2.61 -2.52 6.94
N TYR A 39 2.38 -2.57 8.25
CA TYR A 39 2.02 -1.42 9.06
C TYR A 39 3.04 -0.29 8.95
N ARG A 40 4.34 -0.58 9.13
CA ARG A 40 5.40 0.44 8.99
C ARG A 40 5.41 1.07 7.60
N ARG A 41 5.20 0.28 6.54
CA ARG A 41 5.09 0.80 5.17
C ARG A 41 3.92 1.75 5.03
N ARG A 42 2.76 1.43 5.60
CA ARG A 42 1.58 2.33 5.62
C ARG A 42 1.89 3.62 6.38
N CYS A 43 2.54 3.57 7.54
CA CYS A 43 2.95 4.77 8.27
C CYS A 43 3.91 5.65 7.45
N THR A 44 4.94 5.05 6.83
CA THR A 44 5.87 5.80 5.98
C THR A 44 5.18 6.37 4.74
N LYS A 45 4.22 5.64 4.17
CA LYS A 45 3.42 6.12 3.04
C LYS A 45 2.53 7.28 3.45
N PHE A 46 1.86 7.18 4.60
CA PHE A 46 1.01 8.22 5.16
C PHE A 46 1.80 9.51 5.39
N ALA A 47 2.92 9.45 6.11
CA ALA A 47 3.78 10.60 6.38
C ALA A 47 4.28 11.30 5.10
N ARG A 48 4.36 10.60 3.97
CA ARG A 48 4.70 11.20 2.67
C ARG A 48 3.52 11.92 2.05
N ILE A 49 2.36 11.28 1.97
CA ILE A 49 1.17 11.89 1.36
C ILE A 49 0.57 13.01 2.20
N GLU A 50 0.79 12.99 3.52
CA GLU A 50 0.39 14.05 4.45
C GLU A 50 0.96 15.41 4.04
N THR A 51 2.20 15.42 3.52
CA THR A 51 2.83 16.65 2.99
C THR A 51 2.13 17.23 1.76
N GLN A 52 1.18 16.51 1.15
CA GLN A 52 0.47 16.90 -0.06
C GLN A 52 -0.99 17.27 0.20
N ILE A 53 -1.43 17.29 1.46
CA ILE A 53 -2.81 17.63 1.83
C ILE A 53 -3.20 19.01 1.29
N GLU A 54 -2.37 20.03 1.48
CA GLU A 54 -2.64 21.40 1.00
C GLU A 54 -2.71 21.48 -0.53
N ALA A 55 -1.79 20.80 -1.22
CA ALA A 55 -1.76 20.76 -2.68
C ALA A 55 -3.00 20.06 -3.24
N PHE A 56 -3.44 18.97 -2.60
CA PHE A 56 -4.66 18.26 -2.95
C PHE A 56 -5.91 19.10 -2.72
N ALA A 57 -6.02 19.70 -1.53
CA ALA A 57 -7.11 20.58 -1.13
C ALA A 57 -7.29 21.74 -2.12
N THR A 58 -6.19 22.41 -2.47
CA THR A 58 -6.17 23.52 -3.44
C THR A 58 -6.63 23.05 -4.81
N ARG A 59 -6.15 21.90 -5.28
CA ARG A 59 -6.45 21.39 -6.62
C ARG A 59 -7.92 21.02 -6.80
N PHE A 60 -8.54 20.42 -5.79
CA PHE A 60 -9.93 19.99 -5.85
C PHE A 60 -10.90 20.98 -5.21
N ASN A 61 -10.41 22.14 -4.76
CA ASN A 61 -11.18 23.17 -4.07
C ASN A 61 -11.95 22.60 -2.85
N ILE A 62 -11.27 21.80 -2.04
CA ILE A 62 -11.79 21.17 -0.82
C ILE A 62 -11.11 21.85 0.38
N PRO A 63 -11.83 22.15 1.48
CA PRO A 63 -11.20 22.64 2.70
C PRO A 63 -10.10 21.70 3.20
N VAL A 64 -8.95 22.25 3.59
CA VAL A 64 -7.80 21.48 4.10
C VAL A 64 -8.21 20.56 5.25
N SER A 65 -9.00 21.07 6.20
CA SER A 65 -9.48 20.28 7.35
C SER A 65 -10.31 19.07 6.94
N VAL A 66 -11.10 19.17 5.87
CA VAL A 66 -11.83 18.00 5.33
C VAL A 66 -10.85 16.98 4.79
N VAL A 67 -9.81 17.42 4.07
CA VAL A 67 -8.79 16.54 3.47
C VAL A 67 -7.94 15.83 4.53
N GLU A 68 -7.59 16.52 5.62
CA GLU A 68 -6.88 15.94 6.78
C GLU A 68 -7.63 14.74 7.37
N ASP A 69 -8.97 14.81 7.41
CA ASP A 69 -9.81 13.76 7.95
C ASP A 69 -10.09 12.61 6.96
N LEU A 70 -9.73 12.73 5.67
CA LEU A 70 -10.08 11.70 4.66
C LEU A 70 -9.21 10.44 4.75
N LEU A 71 -7.95 10.59 5.15
CA LEU A 71 -6.97 9.51 5.10
C LEU A 71 -6.22 9.40 6.42
N THR A 72 -6.00 8.15 6.81
CA THR A 72 -5.05 7.77 7.85
C THR A 72 -4.20 6.62 7.32
N GLN A 73 -3.14 6.25 8.03
CA GLN A 73 -2.36 5.05 7.73
C GLN A 73 -3.19 3.77 7.68
N GLU A 74 -4.32 3.72 8.39
CA GLU A 74 -5.24 2.57 8.38
C GLU A 74 -6.08 2.49 7.10
N LEU A 75 -6.25 3.59 6.38
CA LEU A 75 -7.04 3.63 5.13
C LEU A 75 -6.20 3.40 3.87
N LEU A 76 -4.86 3.30 4.00
CA LEU A 76 -3.95 3.08 2.88
C LEU A 76 -3.79 1.61 2.50
N SER A 77 -3.49 1.38 1.22
CA SER A 77 -3.17 0.05 0.70
C SER A 77 -1.87 -0.49 1.27
N ASP A 78 -1.85 -1.80 1.48
CA ASP A 78 -0.63 -2.55 1.73
C ASP A 78 0.25 -2.58 0.48
N GLU A 79 1.56 -2.73 0.72
CA GLU A 79 2.59 -2.69 -0.31
C GLU A 79 3.51 -3.91 -0.16
N ALA A 80 3.51 -4.81 -1.15
CA ALA A 80 4.38 -5.98 -1.22
C ALA A 80 5.62 -5.69 -2.09
N SER A 81 6.76 -6.31 -1.74
CA SER A 81 8.01 -6.18 -2.50
C SER A 81 8.53 -7.54 -2.97
N GLY A 82 7.63 -8.47 -3.24
CA GLY A 82 7.92 -9.85 -3.62
C GLY A 82 6.64 -10.65 -3.78
N PRO A 83 6.76 -11.92 -4.23
CA PRO A 83 5.63 -12.82 -4.44
C PRO A 83 4.86 -13.09 -3.14
N GLU A 84 3.63 -13.58 -3.29
CA GLU A 84 2.82 -14.06 -2.16
C GLU A 84 3.42 -15.32 -1.54
N ASP A 85 3.70 -16.28 -2.42
CA ASP A 85 4.33 -17.54 -2.10
C ASP A 85 5.50 -17.76 -3.06
N GLU A 86 6.71 -17.87 -2.51
CA GLU A 86 7.91 -18.15 -3.29
C GLU A 86 7.94 -19.58 -3.87
N ALA A 87 7.09 -20.47 -3.37
CA ALA A 87 6.89 -21.80 -3.94
C ALA A 87 6.05 -21.77 -5.23
N GLU A 88 5.11 -20.84 -5.34
CA GLU A 88 4.25 -20.68 -6.52
C GLU A 88 4.89 -19.75 -7.56
N GLU A 89 5.52 -18.67 -7.11
CA GLU A 89 6.18 -17.70 -7.99
C GLU A 89 7.56 -17.33 -7.44
N SER A 90 8.61 -17.62 -8.22
CA SER A 90 9.95 -17.16 -7.87
C SER A 90 10.04 -15.63 -7.87
N PHE A 91 10.90 -15.06 -7.02
CA PHE A 91 11.13 -13.62 -7.00
C PHE A 91 11.53 -13.03 -8.36
N ALA A 92 12.28 -13.79 -9.17
CA ALA A 92 12.66 -13.37 -10.52
C ALA A 92 11.44 -13.28 -11.45
N ALA A 93 10.55 -14.26 -11.41
CA ALA A 93 9.30 -14.26 -12.17
C ALA A 93 8.39 -13.11 -11.74
N TRP A 94 8.22 -12.91 -10.42
CA TRP A 94 7.49 -11.77 -9.85
C TRP A 94 8.04 -10.45 -10.38
N LYS A 95 9.36 -10.30 -10.42
CA LYS A 95 10.03 -9.08 -10.86
C LYS A 95 9.84 -8.81 -12.35
N VAL A 96 9.91 -9.84 -13.20
CA VAL A 96 9.60 -9.74 -14.64
C VAL A 96 8.16 -9.29 -14.83
N ARG A 97 7.23 -9.88 -14.10
CA ARG A 97 5.80 -9.52 -14.16
C ARG A 97 5.54 -8.08 -13.72
N MET A 98 6.16 -7.63 -12.63
CA MET A 98 6.09 -6.23 -12.18
C MET A 98 6.66 -5.25 -13.22
N ALA A 99 7.78 -5.61 -13.85
CA ALA A 99 8.36 -4.79 -14.91
C ALA A 99 7.43 -4.66 -16.12
N ALA A 100 6.85 -5.77 -16.58
CA ALA A 100 5.89 -5.76 -17.69
C ALA A 100 4.67 -4.88 -17.36
N ALA A 101 4.12 -5.01 -16.15
CA ALA A 101 3.01 -4.18 -15.69
C ALA A 101 3.35 -2.69 -15.53
N ALA A 102 4.61 -2.38 -15.24
CA ALA A 102 5.13 -1.01 -15.24
C ALA A 102 5.41 -0.49 -16.67
N GLY A 103 5.08 -1.23 -17.72
CA GLY A 103 5.32 -0.87 -19.11
C GLY A 103 6.76 -1.11 -19.59
N HIS A 104 7.60 -1.78 -18.78
CA HIS A 104 8.93 -2.18 -19.19
C HIS A 104 8.89 -3.54 -19.89
N THR A 105 8.85 -3.53 -21.22
CA THR A 105 8.99 -4.72 -22.05
C THR A 105 10.47 -4.92 -22.45
N ASN A 106 10.91 -6.17 -22.56
CA ASN A 106 12.25 -6.55 -23.07
C ASN A 106 13.47 -6.09 -22.24
N LEU A 107 13.35 -5.97 -20.91
CA LEU A 107 14.53 -5.72 -20.06
C LEU A 107 15.45 -6.95 -20.03
N THR A 108 16.75 -6.72 -20.16
CA THR A 108 17.75 -7.77 -19.90
C THR A 108 17.73 -8.15 -18.40
N PRO A 109 18.13 -9.38 -18.03
CA PRO A 109 18.20 -9.78 -16.62
C PRO A 109 19.06 -8.83 -15.76
N VAL A 110 20.11 -8.25 -16.35
CA VAL A 110 20.98 -7.26 -15.70
C VAL A 110 20.21 -5.95 -15.45
N ALA A 111 19.56 -5.40 -16.46
CA ALA A 111 18.76 -4.18 -16.31
C ALA A 111 17.59 -4.36 -15.33
N LEU A 112 16.99 -5.55 -15.31
CA LEU A 112 15.94 -5.89 -14.37
C LEU A 112 16.45 -5.99 -12.93
N LYS A 113 17.68 -6.45 -12.71
CA LYS A 113 18.29 -6.61 -11.37
C LYS A 113 18.34 -5.29 -10.59
N ASP A 114 18.62 -4.18 -11.28
CA ASP A 114 18.78 -2.86 -10.65
C ASP A 114 17.45 -2.12 -10.44
N LYS A 115 16.34 -2.62 -11.00
CA LYS A 115 15.01 -2.08 -10.75
C LYS A 115 14.48 -2.60 -9.41
N HIS A 116 13.73 -1.77 -8.70
CA HIS A 116 12.93 -2.20 -7.55
C HIS A 116 11.46 -1.92 -7.82
N PHE A 117 10.61 -2.89 -7.49
CA PHE A 117 9.17 -2.76 -7.64
C PHE A 117 8.49 -2.90 -6.29
N VAL A 118 7.34 -2.27 -6.16
CA VAL A 118 6.42 -2.43 -5.04
C VAL A 118 5.03 -2.63 -5.61
N GLU A 119 4.46 -3.80 -5.36
CA GLU A 119 3.08 -4.14 -5.72
C GLU A 119 2.15 -3.50 -4.69
N VAL A 120 1.20 -2.67 -5.15
CA VAL A 120 0.17 -2.06 -4.29
C VAL A 120 -1.02 -3.00 -4.27
N LEU A 121 -1.38 -3.54 -3.10
CA LEU A 121 -2.46 -4.53 -3.00
C LEU A 121 -3.85 -3.87 -3.10
N GLU A 122 -4.79 -4.57 -3.73
CA GLU A 122 -6.20 -4.18 -3.75
C GLU A 122 -6.78 -4.28 -2.34
N CYS A 123 -7.67 -3.35 -1.99
CA CYS A 123 -8.36 -3.36 -0.71
C CYS A 123 -9.86 -3.52 -0.98
N PRO A 124 -10.41 -4.74 -0.88
CA PRO A 124 -11.78 -5.03 -1.31
C PRO A 124 -12.85 -4.16 -0.62
N TRP A 125 -12.60 -3.81 0.63
CA TRP A 125 -13.48 -2.95 1.44
C TRP A 125 -13.55 -1.49 0.95
N ARG A 126 -12.59 -1.06 0.14
CA ARG A 126 -12.40 0.34 -0.24
C ARG A 126 -13.13 0.66 -1.54
N SER A 127 -13.84 1.78 -1.57
CA SER A 127 -14.46 2.28 -2.80
C SER A 127 -13.42 2.72 -3.84
N ALA A 128 -13.85 2.81 -5.10
CA ALA A 128 -13.04 3.40 -6.17
C ALA A 128 -12.65 4.85 -5.84
N GLN A 129 -13.57 5.64 -5.29
CA GLN A 129 -13.33 7.04 -4.95
C GLN A 129 -12.20 7.20 -3.92
N LEU A 130 -12.20 6.42 -2.83
CA LEU A 130 -11.13 6.49 -1.83
C LEU A 130 -9.79 5.94 -2.38
N SER A 131 -9.85 4.99 -3.33
CA SER A 131 -8.67 4.54 -4.07
C SER A 131 -8.08 5.65 -4.95
N ASP A 132 -8.91 6.43 -5.61
CA ASP A 132 -8.50 7.55 -6.45
C ASP A 132 -7.89 8.69 -5.64
N ILE A 133 -8.43 8.99 -4.45
CA ILE A 133 -7.85 9.97 -3.52
C ILE A 133 -6.44 9.54 -3.11
N SER A 134 -6.30 8.30 -2.63
CA SER A 134 -5.00 7.77 -2.19
C SER A 134 -3.98 7.73 -3.33
N SER A 135 -4.41 7.40 -4.55
CA SER A 135 -3.56 7.39 -5.75
C SER A 135 -3.15 8.80 -6.15
N SER A 136 -4.09 9.75 -6.12
CA SER A 136 -3.85 11.14 -6.51
C SER A 136 -2.89 11.84 -5.56
N MET A 137 -3.02 11.65 -4.24
CA MET A 137 -2.06 12.19 -3.27
C MET A 137 -0.65 11.60 -3.44
N GLN A 138 -0.55 10.31 -3.78
CA GLN A 138 0.75 9.71 -4.12
C GLN A 138 1.33 10.30 -5.40
N ALA A 139 0.51 10.56 -6.42
CA ALA A 139 0.95 11.20 -7.65
C ALA A 139 1.48 12.62 -7.40
N LEU A 140 0.79 13.41 -6.57
CA LEU A 140 1.26 14.73 -6.13
C LEU A 140 2.61 14.64 -5.41
N TYR A 141 2.75 13.70 -4.48
CA TYR A 141 4.01 13.48 -3.77
C TYR A 141 5.16 13.12 -4.72
N ALA A 142 4.90 12.22 -5.67
CA ALA A 142 5.88 11.84 -6.68
C ALA A 142 6.28 13.03 -7.57
N ALA A 143 5.32 13.85 -7.99
CA ALA A 143 5.58 15.06 -8.77
C ALA A 143 6.42 16.07 -7.99
N ALA A 144 6.12 16.30 -6.71
CA ALA A 144 6.89 17.20 -5.84
C ALA A 144 8.35 16.74 -5.64
N LEU A 145 8.58 15.43 -5.49
CA LEU A 145 9.93 14.87 -5.42
C LEU A 145 10.72 15.07 -6.72
N ASN A 146 10.08 14.90 -7.87
CA ASN A 146 10.71 15.12 -9.16
C ASN A 146 11.05 16.60 -9.38
N ALA A 147 10.16 17.50 -8.97
CA ALA A 147 10.34 18.95 -9.10
C ALA A 147 11.47 19.48 -8.20
N SER A 148 11.65 18.92 -7.00
CA SER A 148 12.68 19.34 -6.05
C SER A 148 14.10 18.87 -6.42
N GLY A 149 14.29 18.17 -7.54
CA GLY A 149 15.59 17.59 -7.91
C GLY A 149 16.06 16.50 -6.94
N GLY A 150 15.14 15.99 -6.11
CA GLY A 150 15.42 14.91 -5.18
C GLY A 150 15.80 13.62 -5.91
N ALA A 151 16.48 12.71 -5.20
CA ALA A 151 16.74 11.39 -5.75
C ALA A 151 15.40 10.73 -6.12
N PRO A 152 15.25 10.21 -7.36
CA PRO A 152 14.01 9.57 -7.78
C PRO A 152 13.68 8.43 -6.82
N PHE A 153 12.39 8.13 -6.67
CA PHE A 153 11.94 6.98 -5.90
C PHE A 153 12.75 5.75 -6.32
N LYS A 154 13.41 5.11 -5.36
CA LYS A 154 14.22 3.92 -5.61
C LYS A 154 13.41 2.74 -6.16
N PHE A 155 12.09 2.83 -6.13
CA PHE A 155 11.19 1.76 -6.54
C PHE A 155 9.99 2.30 -7.32
N THR A 156 9.57 1.54 -8.31
CA THR A 156 8.34 1.77 -9.08
C THR A 156 7.18 1.10 -8.36
N ARG A 157 6.14 1.88 -8.01
CA ARG A 157 4.88 1.32 -7.51
C ARG A 157 4.05 0.83 -8.68
N VAL A 158 3.61 -0.40 -8.60
CA VAL A 158 2.80 -1.05 -9.62
C VAL A 158 1.42 -1.30 -9.01
N PRO A 159 0.36 -0.59 -9.45
CA PRO A 159 -1.01 -0.95 -9.13
C PRO A 159 -1.24 -2.39 -9.56
N THR A 160 -1.87 -3.20 -8.70
CA THR A 160 -1.96 -4.65 -8.82
C THR A 160 -2.38 -5.12 -10.23
N PRO A 161 -1.51 -5.81 -10.98
CA PRO A 161 -1.87 -6.49 -12.22
C PRO A 161 -2.53 -7.86 -11.96
N THR A 162 -2.53 -8.31 -10.70
CA THR A 162 -2.79 -9.69 -10.26
C THR A 162 -4.06 -9.88 -9.47
N HIS A 163 -4.80 -8.81 -9.20
CA HIS A 163 -5.92 -8.84 -8.26
C HIS A 163 -5.53 -9.38 -6.88
N ARG A 164 -4.25 -9.24 -6.48
CA ARG A 164 -3.82 -9.59 -5.13
C ARG A 164 -4.51 -8.65 -4.13
N LYS A 165 -5.36 -9.24 -3.30
CA LYS A 165 -6.16 -8.53 -2.31
C LYS A 165 -5.46 -8.55 -0.96
N SER A 166 -5.46 -7.41 -0.28
CA SER A 166 -5.18 -7.38 1.16
C SER A 166 -6.40 -7.94 1.89
N SER A 167 -6.17 -8.89 2.79
CA SER A 167 -7.19 -9.39 3.73
C SER A 167 -7.43 -8.43 4.90
N ARG A 168 -6.71 -7.31 4.97
CA ARG A 168 -6.79 -6.37 6.08
C ARG A 168 -8.03 -5.50 5.98
N VAL A 169 -8.85 -5.56 7.02
CA VAL A 169 -9.91 -4.57 7.31
C VAL A 169 -9.32 -3.50 8.26
N PRO A 170 -9.51 -2.20 7.97
CA PRO A 170 -9.13 -1.11 8.86
C PRO A 170 -9.79 -1.24 10.24
N ARG A 171 -9.08 -0.80 11.27
CA ARG A 171 -9.63 -0.73 12.64
C ARG A 171 -10.49 0.50 12.91
N ILE A 172 -10.49 1.44 11.97
CA ILE A 172 -11.30 2.65 12.02
C ILE A 172 -12.33 2.58 10.89
N SER A 173 -13.53 3.08 11.16
CA SER A 173 -14.57 3.19 10.14
C SER A 173 -14.15 4.25 9.11
N PRO A 174 -14.05 3.90 7.81
CA PRO A 174 -13.90 4.88 6.76
C PRO A 174 -15.15 5.75 6.66
N TRP A 175 -15.03 6.94 6.05
CA TRP A 175 -16.21 7.69 5.61
C TRP A 175 -17.06 6.87 4.63
N ASP A 176 -18.38 7.07 4.63
CA ASP A 176 -19.31 6.22 3.89
C ASP A 176 -18.99 6.13 2.39
N PHE A 177 -18.59 7.26 1.76
CA PHE A 177 -18.18 7.30 0.35
C PHE A 177 -16.94 6.42 0.07
N GLY A 178 -16.12 6.19 1.10
CA GLY A 178 -14.87 5.44 1.04
C GLY A 178 -15.07 3.93 1.14
N ILE A 179 -16.29 3.48 1.42
CA ILE A 179 -16.62 2.08 1.62
C ILE A 179 -17.18 1.49 0.33
N SER A 180 -16.72 0.29 -0.02
CA SER A 180 -17.36 -0.54 -1.04
C SER A 180 -18.65 -1.12 -0.47
N SER A 181 -19.81 -0.62 -0.92
CA SER A 181 -21.12 -1.10 -0.46
C SER A 181 -21.30 -2.60 -0.72
N GLN A 182 -20.92 -3.06 -1.91
CA GLN A 182 -20.96 -4.48 -2.26
C GLN A 182 -20.16 -5.33 -1.27
N TRP A 183 -18.91 -4.95 -0.99
CA TRP A 183 -18.07 -5.71 -0.06
C TRP A 183 -18.65 -5.70 1.36
N LEU A 184 -19.18 -4.55 1.81
CA LEU A 184 -19.78 -4.43 3.12
C LEU A 184 -21.00 -5.34 3.26
N ASP A 185 -21.88 -5.37 2.25
CA ASP A 185 -23.08 -6.21 2.25
C ASP A 185 -22.72 -7.71 2.28
N GLU A 186 -21.67 -8.10 1.57
CA GLU A 186 -21.16 -9.48 1.55
C GLU A 186 -20.51 -9.91 2.88
N GLN A 187 -19.88 -8.99 3.61
CA GLN A 187 -18.99 -9.30 4.73
C GLN A 187 -19.55 -8.91 6.11
N ARG A 188 -20.61 -8.09 6.18
CA ARG A 188 -21.16 -7.59 7.45
C ARG A 188 -21.60 -8.69 8.42
N ASN A 189 -21.97 -9.87 7.90
CA ASN A 189 -22.41 -11.02 8.68
C ASN A 189 -21.30 -12.08 8.90
N ASP A 190 -20.08 -11.83 8.43
CA ASP A 190 -18.97 -12.75 8.67
C ASP A 190 -18.45 -12.56 10.10
N PRO A 191 -18.48 -13.61 10.96
CA PRO A 191 -18.03 -13.52 12.36
C PRO A 191 -16.59 -13.03 12.54
N GLU A 192 -15.72 -13.17 11.54
CA GLU A 192 -14.34 -12.71 11.62
C GLU A 192 -14.20 -11.18 11.51
N VAL A 193 -15.14 -10.51 10.84
CA VAL A 193 -15.07 -9.07 10.56
C VAL A 193 -16.25 -8.27 11.11
N GLU A 194 -17.36 -8.90 11.49
CA GLU A 194 -18.57 -8.27 12.01
C GLU A 194 -18.25 -7.23 13.10
N GLY A 195 -17.41 -7.61 14.08
CA GLY A 195 -17.00 -6.71 15.16
C GLY A 195 -16.21 -5.48 14.71
N LEU A 196 -15.53 -5.55 13.56
CA LEU A 196 -14.75 -4.44 12.97
C LEU A 196 -15.59 -3.53 12.07
N VAL A 197 -16.69 -4.04 11.50
CA VAL A 197 -17.51 -3.32 10.49
C VAL A 197 -18.90 -2.93 10.99
N SER A 198 -19.21 -3.21 12.25
CA SER A 198 -20.54 -2.94 12.83
C SER A 198 -20.99 -1.47 12.73
N ASP A 199 -20.06 -0.52 12.80
CA ASP A 199 -20.28 0.93 12.71
C ASP A 199 -19.95 1.51 11.32
N TRP A 200 -19.75 0.65 10.32
CA TRP A 200 -19.49 1.09 8.96
C TRP A 200 -20.78 1.51 8.25
N GLY A 201 -20.76 2.68 7.62
CA GLY A 201 -21.92 3.26 6.96
C GLY A 201 -22.86 4.05 7.88
N THR A 202 -22.48 4.28 9.14
CA THR A 202 -23.34 4.99 10.12
C THR A 202 -22.92 6.43 10.37
N HIS A 203 -21.71 6.82 9.99
CA HIS A 203 -21.11 8.11 10.35
C HIS A 203 -21.41 9.22 9.33
N GLY A 204 -21.86 8.86 8.13
CA GLY A 204 -22.09 9.80 7.05
C GLY A 204 -20.80 10.15 6.30
N ASN A 205 -20.88 11.20 5.49
CA ASN A 205 -19.73 11.79 4.81
C ASN A 205 -19.36 13.14 5.42
N PRO A 206 -18.10 13.59 5.26
CA PRO A 206 -17.71 14.94 5.68
C PRO A 206 -18.62 16.01 5.08
N LYS A 207 -18.87 17.07 5.84
CA LYS A 207 -19.67 18.19 5.38
C LYS A 207 -19.06 18.80 4.10
N GLY A 208 -19.87 18.92 3.05
CA GLY A 208 -19.44 19.45 1.76
C GLY A 208 -18.90 18.39 0.79
N TRP A 209 -18.87 17.10 1.16
CA TRP A 209 -18.36 16.04 0.28
C TRP A 209 -19.31 15.62 -0.85
N ALA A 210 -20.63 15.82 -0.68
CA ALA A 210 -21.64 15.30 -1.61
C ALA A 210 -21.45 15.76 -3.08
N ASP A 211 -20.90 16.95 -3.28
CA ASP A 211 -20.70 17.54 -4.61
C ASP A 211 -19.26 17.37 -5.13
N VAL A 212 -18.38 16.74 -4.35
CA VAL A 212 -16.96 16.60 -4.68
C VAL A 212 -16.74 15.42 -5.61
N ARG A 213 -16.34 15.71 -6.85
CA ARG A 213 -15.91 14.69 -7.82
C ARG A 213 -14.40 14.72 -7.98
N ILE A 214 -13.76 13.63 -7.56
CA ILE A 214 -12.31 13.47 -7.65
C ILE A 214 -12.02 12.62 -8.86
N VAL A 215 -11.42 13.25 -9.87
CA VAL A 215 -10.85 12.54 -11.02
C VAL A 215 -9.43 12.16 -10.66
N ARG A 216 -9.11 10.87 -10.77
CA ARG A 216 -7.77 10.36 -10.48
C ARG A 216 -6.69 11.13 -11.24
N ILE A 217 -5.62 11.47 -10.53
CA ILE A 217 -4.43 12.09 -11.09
C ILE A 217 -3.33 11.04 -11.21
N ASP A 218 -2.64 11.04 -12.34
CA ASP A 218 -1.44 10.24 -12.55
C ASP A 218 -0.20 11.13 -12.60
N ALA A 219 0.93 10.63 -12.11
CA ALA A 219 2.17 11.43 -12.05
C ALA A 219 2.65 11.90 -13.44
N THR A 220 2.27 11.20 -14.51
CA THR A 220 2.57 11.56 -15.89
C THR A 220 1.84 12.82 -16.35
N THR A 221 0.61 13.05 -15.90
CA THR A 221 -0.17 14.25 -16.26
C THR A 221 0.30 15.49 -15.52
N LEU A 222 0.93 15.32 -14.36
CA LEU A 222 1.52 16.41 -13.56
C LEU A 222 2.91 16.86 -14.04
N SER A 223 3.60 16.04 -14.85
CA SER A 223 4.96 16.32 -15.31
C SER A 223 5.05 17.03 -16.67
N ALA A 224 3.91 17.29 -17.34
CA ALA A 224 3.90 18.04 -18.58
C ALA A 224 4.29 19.50 -18.30
N LYS A 225 5.47 19.92 -18.77
CA LYS A 225 5.81 21.35 -18.82
C LYS A 225 4.72 22.08 -19.62
N PRO A 226 4.33 23.31 -19.23
CA PRO A 226 3.45 24.10 -20.08
C PRO A 226 4.09 24.21 -21.46
N VAL A 227 3.33 23.86 -22.50
CA VAL A 227 3.67 24.26 -23.87
C VAL A 227 3.64 25.78 -23.85
N VAL A 228 4.82 26.38 -23.86
CA VAL A 228 4.97 27.80 -24.11
C VAL A 228 4.71 27.94 -25.59
N ASP A 229 3.50 28.33 -25.96
CA ASP A 229 3.22 28.82 -27.30
C ASP A 229 4.03 30.11 -27.47
N GLU A 230 5.01 30.08 -28.37
CA GLU A 230 5.74 31.26 -28.86
C GLU A 230 4.87 32.11 -29.79
#